data_AF-A0A662YL42-F1
#
_entry.id   AF-A0A662YL42-F1
#
_cell.length_a   1.000
_cell.length_b   1.000
_cell.length_c   1.000
_cell.angle_alpha   90.00
_cell.angle_beta   90.00
_cell.angle_gamma   90.00
#
_symmetry.space_group_name_H-M   'P 1'
#
loop_
_entity.id
_entity.type
_entity.pdbx_description
1 polymer ?
#
loop_
_entity_poly.entity_id
_entity_poly.type
_entity_poly.pdbx_seq_one_letter_code
_entity_poly.pdbx_strand_id
1 'polypeptide(L)'
;MVALLLFLLHACAVCEFRFCSPKQVLPPLSLADCPPGELMEAIKCDFGSFEKMKEKIAAVSVGVQGSGWGWLGFNKESGRLNIAACPNQDPLEGTTGLTPLLGIDVCEHAYYLQYKNVRPDYVKAIWNVVNWENVAERFQAAKK
;
A
#
# COMPACT_ATOMS: atom_id res chain seq x y z
N MET A 1 2.44 -28.35 -24.51
CA MET A 1 3.28 -28.38 -23.30
C MET A 1 4.64 -27.82 -23.65
N VAL A 2 4.89 -26.53 -23.41
CA VAL A 2 6.18 -25.82 -23.13
C VAL A 2 5.87 -24.33 -23.36
N ALA A 3 5.18 -23.66 -22.43
CA ALA A 3 5.00 -22.19 -22.48
C ALA A 3 4.68 -21.57 -21.11
N LEU A 4 4.79 -22.31 -20.01
CA LEU A 4 4.32 -21.86 -18.69
C LEU A 4 5.43 -21.63 -17.65
N LEU A 5 6.70 -21.85 -18.01
CA LEU A 5 7.81 -21.79 -17.04
C LEU A 5 8.65 -20.49 -17.09
N LEU A 6 8.46 -19.61 -18.07
CA LEU A 6 9.27 -18.38 -18.16
C LEU A 6 8.66 -17.13 -17.50
N PHE A 7 7.37 -17.14 -17.14
CA PHE A 7 6.73 -16.00 -16.50
C PHE A 7 6.99 -15.90 -14.98
N LEU A 8 7.57 -16.95 -14.38
CA LEU A 8 7.77 -17.01 -12.92
C LEU A 8 9.03 -16.32 -12.41
N LEU A 9 9.96 -15.89 -13.28
CA LEU A 9 11.19 -15.22 -12.85
C LEU A 9 11.13 -13.68 -12.87
N HIS A 10 10.17 -13.07 -13.57
CA HIS A 10 10.02 -11.61 -13.57
C HIS A 10 9.03 -11.07 -12.53
N ALA A 11 8.27 -11.94 -11.85
CA ALA A 11 7.38 -11.55 -10.76
C ALA A 11 8.08 -11.42 -9.40
N CYS A 12 9.38 -11.75 -9.31
CA CYS A 12 10.11 -11.81 -8.04
C CYS A 12 10.39 -10.41 -7.44
N ALA A 13 10.45 -9.35 -8.25
CA ALA A 13 10.69 -8.00 -7.75
C ALA A 13 9.46 -7.33 -7.08
N VAL A 14 8.25 -7.81 -7.36
CA VAL A 14 7.01 -7.28 -6.73
C VAL A 14 6.75 -7.96 -5.37
N CYS A 15 7.45 -9.06 -5.08
CA CYS A 15 7.21 -9.90 -3.91
C CYS A 15 7.86 -9.37 -2.60
N GLU A 16 8.54 -8.22 -2.62
CA GLU A 16 9.01 -7.56 -1.38
C GLU A 16 7.90 -6.83 -0.61
N PHE A 17 6.66 -6.83 -1.11
CA PHE A 17 5.47 -6.38 -0.37
C PHE A 17 4.64 -7.52 0.21
N ARG A 18 5.07 -8.77 0.03
CA ARG A 18 4.29 -9.90 0.52
C ARG A 18 4.52 -10.06 2.01
N PHE A 19 3.47 -9.73 2.78
CA PHE A 19 3.24 -10.12 4.17
C PHE A 19 3.08 -11.65 4.32
N CYS A 20 3.97 -12.42 3.70
CA CYS A 20 3.98 -13.88 3.65
C CYS A 20 5.41 -14.40 3.80
N SER A 21 6.10 -13.97 4.87
CA SER A 21 7.24 -14.71 5.42
C SER A 21 6.76 -15.37 6.72
N PRO A 22 6.67 -16.72 6.79
CA PRO A 22 6.35 -17.39 8.03
C PRO A 22 7.55 -17.24 8.97
N LYS A 23 7.41 -16.39 9.99
CA LYS A 23 8.44 -15.97 10.98
C LYS A 23 9.28 -14.74 10.59
N GLN A 24 8.65 -13.60 10.35
CA GLN A 24 9.17 -12.37 10.95
C GLN A 24 8.39 -12.14 12.24
N VAL A 25 9.03 -12.45 13.36
CA VAL A 25 8.61 -11.93 14.66
C VAL A 25 8.74 -10.43 14.53
N LEU A 26 7.61 -9.76 14.35
CA LEU A 26 7.56 -8.30 14.38
C LEU A 26 8.17 -7.87 15.72
N PRO A 27 9.21 -7.01 15.73
CA PRO A 27 9.65 -6.39 16.98
C PRO A 27 8.44 -5.69 17.63
N PRO A 28 8.46 -5.41 18.95
CA PRO A 28 7.41 -4.61 19.56
C PRO A 28 7.42 -3.24 18.87
N LEU A 29 6.58 -3.10 17.84
CA LEU A 29 6.47 -1.89 17.05
C LEU A 29 6.01 -0.84 18.04
N SER A 30 6.81 0.21 18.22
CA SER A 30 6.25 1.51 18.52
C SER A 30 5.33 1.82 17.34
N LEU A 31 4.06 1.41 17.47
CA LEU A 31 2.99 1.75 16.55
C LEU A 31 2.81 3.26 16.67
N ALA A 32 3.69 4.01 16.00
CA ALA A 32 3.52 5.43 15.86
C ALA A 32 2.20 5.60 15.11
N ASP A 33 1.17 6.15 15.74
CA ASP A 33 -0.13 6.35 15.12
C ASP A 33 -0.07 7.34 13.93
N CYS A 34 1.09 7.94 13.68
CA CYS A 34 1.31 9.00 12.71
C CYS A 34 2.63 8.83 11.93
N PRO A 35 2.66 9.22 10.64
CA PRO A 35 3.88 9.23 9.83
C PRO A 35 4.94 10.19 10.39
N PRO A 36 6.23 9.82 10.35
CA PRO A 36 7.30 10.67 10.88
C PRO A 36 7.70 11.81 9.92
N GLY A 37 8.04 12.95 10.51
CA GLY A 37 8.84 14.02 9.89
C GLY A 37 8.40 14.46 8.48
N GLU A 38 9.32 14.33 7.51
CA GLU A 38 9.12 14.77 6.12
C GLU A 38 7.93 14.11 5.42
N LEU A 39 7.61 12.86 5.76
CA LEU A 39 6.47 12.17 5.16
C LEU A 39 5.16 12.85 5.57
N MET A 40 5.03 13.26 6.84
CA MET A 40 3.88 14.01 7.32
C MET A 40 3.73 15.35 6.60
N GLU A 41 4.82 16.07 6.37
CA GLU A 41 4.80 17.36 5.66
C GLU A 41 4.44 17.18 4.18
N ALA A 42 4.95 16.15 3.52
CA ALA A 42 4.55 15.81 2.15
C ALA A 42 3.05 15.47 2.07
N ILE A 43 2.53 14.69 3.02
CA ILE A 43 1.10 14.36 3.10
C ILE A 43 0.25 15.62 3.28
N LYS A 44 0.65 16.54 4.17
CA LYS A 44 -0.06 17.81 4.35
C LYS A 44 -0.01 18.68 3.09
N CYS A 45 1.12 18.71 2.38
CA CYS A 45 1.26 19.46 1.13
C CYS A 45 0.34 18.93 0.02
N ASP A 46 0.25 17.60 -0.13
CA ASP A 46 -0.44 16.97 -1.26
C ASP A 46 -1.93 16.70 -1.02
N PHE A 47 -2.30 16.42 0.23
CA PHE A 47 -3.68 16.06 0.60
C PHE A 47 -4.33 17.07 1.57
N GLY A 48 -3.58 18.06 2.04
CA GLY A 48 -4.02 19.05 3.02
C GLY A 48 -3.89 18.58 4.46
N SER A 49 -4.25 17.34 4.76
CA SER A 49 -4.08 16.75 6.09
C SER A 49 -3.94 15.22 6.03
N PHE A 50 -3.40 14.64 7.11
CA PHE A 50 -3.30 13.19 7.26
C PHE A 50 -4.67 12.50 7.23
N GLU A 51 -5.68 13.08 7.89
CA GLU A 51 -7.05 12.57 7.85
C GLU A 51 -7.63 12.56 6.43
N LYS A 52 -7.44 13.64 5.66
CA LYS A 52 -7.89 13.69 4.26
C LYS A 52 -7.21 12.65 3.37
N MET A 53 -5.93 12.37 3.61
CA MET A 53 -5.22 11.30 2.92
C MET A 53 -5.83 9.93 3.26
N LYS A 54 -6.07 9.65 4.55
CA LYS A 54 -6.73 8.41 5.01
C LYS A 54 -8.13 8.24 4.41
N GLU A 55 -8.93 9.30 4.39
CA GLU A 55 -10.27 9.29 3.78
C GLU A 55 -10.19 8.98 2.28
N LYS A 56 -9.27 9.63 1.56
CA LYS A 56 -9.14 9.48 0.12
C LYS A 56 -8.68 8.08 -0.29
N ILE A 57 -7.67 7.52 0.39
CA ILE A 57 -7.22 6.16 0.09
C ILE A 57 -8.24 5.13 0.56
N ALA A 58 -8.94 5.35 1.68
CA ALA A 58 -10.04 4.48 2.10
C ALA A 58 -11.17 4.44 1.05
N ALA A 59 -11.56 5.60 0.50
CA ALA A 59 -12.57 5.67 -0.55
C ALA A 59 -12.13 4.93 -1.82
N VAL A 60 -10.87 5.10 -2.23
CA VAL A 60 -10.28 4.42 -3.41
C VAL A 60 -10.21 2.90 -3.19
N SER A 61 -9.74 2.46 -2.02
CA SER A 61 -9.66 1.03 -1.64
C SER A 61 -11.03 0.37 -1.57
N VAL A 62 -12.02 1.03 -0.96
CA VAL A 62 -13.38 0.49 -0.87
C VAL A 62 -14.03 0.39 -2.26
N GLY A 63 -13.76 1.37 -3.13
CA GLY A 63 -14.31 1.46 -4.49
C GLY A 63 -13.76 0.43 -5.50
N VAL A 64 -12.72 -0.33 -5.16
CA VAL A 64 -12.19 -1.39 -6.04
C VAL A 64 -13.26 -2.46 -6.28
N GLN A 65 -13.58 -2.76 -7.54
CA GLN A 65 -14.51 -3.83 -7.85
C GLN A 65 -13.78 -5.17 -7.97
N GLY A 66 -14.21 -6.17 -7.20
CA GLY A 66 -13.54 -7.47 -7.14
C GLY A 66 -12.23 -7.43 -6.36
N SER A 67 -11.21 -8.11 -6.89
CA SER A 67 -9.86 -8.20 -6.31
C SER A 67 -9.03 -6.98 -6.71
N GLY A 68 -8.21 -6.49 -5.80
CA GLY A 68 -7.27 -5.41 -6.09
C GLY A 68 -6.69 -4.76 -4.85
N TRP A 69 -6.11 -3.59 -5.05
CA TRP A 69 -5.28 -2.89 -4.09
C TRP A 69 -5.56 -1.39 -4.12
N GLY A 70 -5.52 -0.74 -2.96
CA GLY A 70 -5.38 0.71 -2.86
C GLY A 70 -3.96 1.07 -2.47
N TRP A 71 -3.36 2.02 -3.17
CA TRP A 71 -1.96 2.39 -3.03
C TRP A 71 -1.79 3.86 -2.69
N LEU A 72 -0.85 4.14 -1.78
CA LEU A 72 -0.15 5.41 -1.70
C LEU A 72 1.19 5.24 -2.44
N GLY A 73 1.38 6.02 -3.49
CA GLY A 73 2.59 6.01 -4.30
C GLY A 73 3.27 7.37 -4.34
N PHE A 74 4.56 7.37 -4.61
CA PHE A 74 5.35 8.56 -4.90
C PHE A 74 5.52 8.72 -6.41
N ASN A 75 5.20 9.89 -6.93
CA ASN A 75 5.47 10.25 -8.30
C ASN A 75 6.84 10.94 -8.38
N LYS A 76 7.83 10.25 -8.95
CA LYS A 76 9.20 10.75 -9.09
C LYS A 76 9.31 11.96 -10.02
N GLU A 77 8.43 12.08 -11.03
CA GLU A 77 8.46 13.18 -12.00
C GLU A 77 7.95 14.49 -11.40
N SER A 78 6.86 14.42 -10.62
CA SER A 78 6.28 15.61 -9.97
C SER A 78 6.85 15.86 -8.57
N GLY A 79 7.49 14.87 -7.95
CA GLY A 79 7.94 14.92 -6.57
C GLY A 79 6.81 14.91 -5.54
N ARG A 80 5.62 14.40 -5.92
CA ARG A 80 4.39 14.44 -5.11
C ARG A 80 3.88 13.05 -4.78
N LEU A 81 3.09 12.97 -3.72
CA LEU A 81 2.33 11.78 -3.34
C LEU A 81 1.04 11.67 -4.15
N ASN A 82 0.76 10.47 -4.63
CA ASN A 82 -0.47 10.13 -5.35
C ASN A 82 -1.14 8.91 -4.74
N ILE A 83 -2.46 8.84 -4.85
CA ILE A 83 -3.26 7.68 -4.47
C ILE A 83 -3.79 7.06 -5.76
N ALA A 84 -3.68 5.75 -5.88
CA ALA A 84 -4.19 4.99 -7.01
C ALA A 84 -4.80 3.66 -6.55
N ALA A 85 -5.68 3.08 -7.36
CA ALA A 85 -6.14 1.71 -7.21
C ALA A 85 -5.59 0.86 -8.35
N CYS A 86 -5.21 -0.37 -8.04
CA CYS A 86 -4.79 -1.36 -9.02
C CYS A 86 -5.75 -2.56 -8.96
N PRO A 87 -6.32 -3.00 -10.09
CA PRO A 87 -7.11 -4.22 -10.11
C PRO A 87 -6.21 -5.45 -9.95
N ASN A 88 -6.76 -6.52 -9.40
CA ASN A 88 -6.12 -7.83 -9.27
C ASN A 88 -4.75 -7.79 -8.57
N GLN A 89 -3.68 -8.08 -9.32
CA GLN A 89 -2.29 -8.14 -8.83
C GLN A 89 -1.39 -7.26 -9.69
N ASP A 90 -1.98 -6.28 -10.36
CA ASP A 90 -1.24 -5.38 -11.24
C ASP A 90 -0.29 -4.53 -10.38
N PRO A 91 1.02 -4.52 -10.70
CA PRO A 91 1.98 -3.77 -9.91
C PRO A 91 1.78 -2.27 -10.12
N LEU A 92 1.80 -1.49 -9.04
CA LEU A 92 1.62 -0.04 -9.09
C LEU A 92 2.65 0.63 -10.01
N GLU A 93 3.94 0.33 -9.81
CA GLU A 93 5.03 0.96 -10.58
C GLU A 93 4.96 0.58 -12.06
N GLY A 94 4.69 -0.70 -12.37
CA GLY A 94 4.62 -1.17 -13.75
C GLY A 94 3.41 -0.66 -14.54
N THR A 95 2.34 -0.23 -13.85
CA THR A 95 1.11 0.25 -14.50
C THR A 95 0.95 1.76 -14.48
N THR A 96 1.42 2.42 -13.42
CA THR A 96 1.20 3.86 -13.19
C THR A 96 2.49 4.67 -13.16
N GLY A 97 3.67 4.02 -13.10
CA GLY A 97 4.95 4.68 -12.88
C GLY A 97 5.15 5.21 -11.45
N LEU A 98 4.18 5.04 -10.55
CA LEU A 98 4.30 5.47 -9.16
C LEU A 98 5.12 4.47 -8.35
N THR A 99 6.07 4.97 -7.56
CA THR A 99 6.82 4.13 -6.62
C THR A 99 5.94 3.78 -5.41
N PRO A 100 5.68 2.48 -5.13
CA PRO A 100 4.79 2.08 -4.05
C PRO A 100 5.37 2.38 -2.67
N LEU A 101 4.60 3.08 -1.83
CA LEU A 101 4.96 3.38 -0.44
C LEU A 101 4.14 2.55 0.55
N LEU A 102 2.82 2.55 0.38
CA LEU A 102 1.87 1.78 1.20
C LEU A 102 0.82 1.15 0.28
N GLY A 103 0.53 -0.13 0.49
CA GLY A 103 -0.53 -0.87 -0.21
C GLY A 103 -1.53 -1.47 0.77
N ILE A 104 -2.81 -1.38 0.44
CA ILE A 104 -3.93 -1.99 1.17
C ILE A 104 -4.57 -3.03 0.24
N ASP A 105 -4.40 -4.32 0.58
CA ASP A 105 -5.02 -5.43 -0.15
C ASP A 105 -6.52 -5.48 0.17
N VAL A 106 -7.36 -5.32 -0.84
CA VAL A 106 -8.84 -5.38 -0.71
C VAL A 106 -9.44 -6.59 -1.42
N CYS A 107 -8.63 -7.61 -1.70
CA CYS A 107 -9.12 -8.93 -2.08
C CYS A 107 -9.83 -9.59 -0.89
N GLU A 108 -10.89 -10.36 -1.16
CA GLU A 108 -11.68 -11.00 -0.10
C GLU A 108 -10.83 -11.90 0.81
N HIS A 109 -9.78 -12.55 0.28
CA HIS A 109 -8.87 -13.37 1.08
C HIS A 109 -8.18 -12.60 2.22
N ALA A 110 -8.06 -11.27 2.12
CA ALA A 110 -7.31 -10.46 3.07
C ALA A 110 -8.12 -10.17 4.35
N TYR A 111 -9.44 -10.11 4.25
CA TYR A 111 -10.30 -9.65 5.35
C TYR A 111 -11.51 -10.54 5.65
N TYR A 112 -11.92 -11.43 4.74
CA TYR A 112 -13.21 -12.10 4.84
C TYR A 112 -13.36 -12.97 6.10
N LEU A 113 -12.28 -13.55 6.62
CA LEU A 113 -12.37 -14.36 7.84
C LEU A 113 -12.81 -13.54 9.05
N GLN A 114 -12.29 -12.32 9.21
CA GLN A 114 -12.56 -11.45 10.36
C GLN A 114 -13.71 -10.48 10.11
N TYR A 115 -13.76 -9.85 8.93
CA TYR A 115 -14.69 -8.76 8.60
C TYR A 115 -15.81 -9.16 7.64
N LYS A 116 -15.84 -10.43 7.17
CA LYS A 116 -16.84 -10.94 6.23
C LYS A 116 -16.94 -10.04 4.99
N ASN A 117 -18.14 -9.58 4.65
CA ASN A 117 -18.42 -8.69 3.52
C ASN A 117 -18.22 -7.19 3.86
N VAL A 118 -17.79 -6.84 5.08
CA VAL A 118 -17.69 -5.45 5.53
C VAL A 118 -16.29 -4.89 5.25
N ARG A 119 -15.99 -4.66 3.97
CA ARG A 119 -14.72 -4.08 3.53
C ARG A 119 -14.39 -2.73 4.18
N PRO A 120 -15.34 -1.79 4.37
CA PRO A 120 -15.03 -0.51 5.02
C PRO A 120 -14.44 -0.66 6.43
N ASP A 121 -14.92 -1.64 7.20
CA ASP A 121 -14.43 -1.88 8.57
C ASP A 121 -12.99 -2.40 8.57
N TYR A 122 -12.64 -3.28 7.62
CA TYR A 122 -11.27 -3.72 7.42
C TYR A 122 -10.34 -2.55 7.05
N VAL A 123 -10.75 -1.72 6.09
CA VAL A 123 -9.97 -0.55 5.66
C VAL A 123 -9.84 0.48 6.78
N LYS A 124 -10.80 0.56 7.71
CA LYS A 124 -10.68 1.40 8.91
C LYS A 124 -9.70 0.81 9.93
N ALA A 125 -9.65 -0.50 10.08
CA ALA A 125 -8.80 -1.18 11.05
C ALA A 125 -7.32 -1.24 10.62
N ILE A 126 -7.04 -1.28 9.32
CA ILE A 126 -5.67 -1.42 8.79
C ILE A 126 -4.75 -0.28 9.26
N TRP A 127 -5.30 0.91 9.50
CA TRP A 127 -4.54 2.09 9.95
C TRP A 127 -3.81 1.90 11.26
N ASN A 128 -4.32 1.04 12.15
CA ASN A 128 -3.73 0.77 13.46
C ASN A 128 -2.52 -0.18 13.37
N VAL A 129 -2.30 -0.82 12.22
CA VAL A 129 -1.22 -1.79 12.02
C VAL A 129 -0.22 -1.36 10.95
N VAL A 130 -0.38 -0.14 10.40
CA VAL A 130 0.57 0.39 9.40
C VAL A 130 1.90 0.69 10.07
N ASN A 131 2.97 0.14 9.49
CA ASN A 131 4.34 0.50 9.88
C ASN A 131 4.78 1.77 9.14
N TRP A 132 4.59 2.92 9.79
CA TRP A 132 4.95 4.22 9.23
C TRP A 132 6.45 4.46 9.09
N GLU A 133 7.29 3.79 9.88
CA GLU A 133 8.75 3.86 9.73
C GLU A 133 9.15 3.26 8.37
N ASN A 134 8.60 2.10 8.02
CA ASN A 134 8.87 1.48 6.73
C ASN A 134 8.36 2.32 5.55
N VAL A 135 7.18 2.95 5.69
CA VAL A 135 6.65 3.87 4.65
C VAL A 135 7.57 5.08 4.49
N ALA A 136 8.09 5.62 5.59
CA ALA A 136 9.02 6.75 5.57
C ALA A 136 10.38 6.36 4.94
N GLU A 137 10.92 5.19 5.25
CA GLU A 137 12.14 4.66 4.61
C GLU A 137 11.97 4.54 3.09
N ARG A 138 10.84 3.98 2.64
CA ARG A 138 10.51 3.86 1.21
C ARG A 138 10.38 5.23 0.55
N PHE A 139 9.74 6.19 1.23
CA PHE A 139 9.60 7.56 0.74
C PHE A 139 10.97 8.25 0.58
N GLN A 140 11.87 8.09 1.56
CA GLN A 140 13.22 8.63 1.49
C GLN A 140 14.05 7.96 0.38
N ALA A 141 13.90 6.65 0.18
CA ALA A 141 14.54 5.94 -0.92
C ALA A 141 14.01 6.40 -2.29
N ALA A 142 12.71 6.70 -2.40
CA ALA A 142 12.08 7.12 -3.64
C ALA A 142 12.42 8.57 -4.06
N LYS A 143 12.77 9.43 -3.08
CA LYS A 143 13.17 10.84 -3.29
C LYS A 143 14.62 11.01 -3.75
N LYS A 144 15.48 10.00 -3.54
CA LYS A 144 16.89 10.02 -3.93
C LYS A 144 17.05 9.74 -5.42
#